data_AF-A0AAV7N889-F1
#
_entry.id   AF-A0AAV7N889-F1
#
_cell.length_a   1.000
_cell.length_b   1.000
_cell.length_c   1.000
_cell.angle_alpha   90.00
_cell.angle_beta   90.00
_cell.angle_gamma   90.00
#
_symmetry.space_group_name_H-M   'P 1'
#
loop_
_entity.id
_entity.type
_entity.pdbx_description
1 polymer ?
#
loop_
_entity_poly.entity_id
_entity_poly.type
_entity_poly.pdbx_seq_one_letter_code
_entity_poly.pdbx_strand_id
1 'polypeptide(L)'
;MLQSIYNSIKELQTETRIENHCARVATKRLQGTVRKVAKSCTEIETKLCSMDEMIVAVQVDVDALREQCVMQDGQLTDIMWKLEDYENQQRRNNLRFLGIDEGLEGSDIRAYMIKLLRGLSRNWLTGTGKTRFSVFIGFRQFDWNFW
;
A
#
# COMPACT_ATOMS: atom_id res chain seq x y z
N MET A 1 91.69 18.10 19.43
CA MET A 1 90.41 18.55 20.05
C MET A 1 89.57 19.38 19.08
N LEU A 2 90.10 20.48 18.52
CA LEU A 2 89.37 21.34 17.57
C LEU A 2 88.88 20.64 16.28
N GLN A 3 89.71 19.78 15.68
CA GLN A 3 89.31 19.02 14.49
C GLN A 3 88.11 18.07 14.75
N SER A 4 88.04 17.49 15.96
CA SER A 4 86.93 16.64 16.37
C SER A 4 85.64 17.45 16.49
N ILE A 5 85.73 18.63 17.11
CA ILE A 5 84.58 19.54 17.26
C ILE A 5 84.08 20.00 15.88
N TYR A 6 84.98 20.35 14.96
CA TYR A 6 84.63 20.72 13.59
C TYR A 6 83.89 19.59 12.84
N ASN A 7 84.39 18.35 12.94
CA ASN A 7 83.75 17.20 12.31
C ASN A 7 82.34 16.96 12.88
N SER A 8 82.16 17.03 14.20
CA SER A 8 80.85 16.86 14.85
C SER A 8 79.87 17.97 14.46
N ILE A 9 80.31 19.22 14.37
CA ILE A 9 79.46 20.33 13.90
C ILE A 9 78.99 20.09 12.46
N LYS A 10 79.89 19.62 11.58
CA LYS A 10 79.55 19.32 10.19
C LYS A 10 78.55 18.19 10.09
N GLU A 11 78.72 17.13 10.87
CA GLU A 11 77.79 16.00 10.95
C GLU A 11 76.40 16.45 11.42
N LEU A 12 76.32 17.21 12.52
CA LEU A 12 75.06 17.77 13.02
C LEU A 12 74.36 18.64 11.97
N GLN A 13 75.10 19.51 11.27
CA GLN A 13 74.54 20.33 10.20
C GLN A 13 73.98 19.49 9.03
N THR A 14 74.62 18.36 8.71
CA THR A 14 74.11 17.45 7.67
C THR A 14 72.85 16.69 8.12
N GLU A 15 72.82 16.21 9.36
CA GLU A 15 71.68 15.52 9.93
C GLU A 15 70.45 16.42 9.99
N THR A 16 70.60 17.64 10.53
CA THR A 16 69.53 18.64 10.56
C THR A 16 69.03 19.00 9.16
N ARG A 17 69.90 19.03 8.14
CA ARG A 17 69.49 19.26 6.74
C ARG A 17 68.65 18.13 6.18
N ILE A 18 69.01 16.88 6.47
CA ILE A 18 68.28 15.68 6.04
C ILE A 18 66.92 15.63 6.71
N GLU A 19 66.85 15.86 8.02
CA GLU A 19 65.60 15.89 8.78
C GLU A 19 64.65 16.97 8.23
N ASN A 20 65.13 18.19 8.01
CA ASN A 20 64.34 19.27 7.42
C ASN A 20 63.86 18.92 6.01
N HIS A 21 64.68 18.25 5.20
CA HIS A 21 64.28 17.78 3.89
C HIS A 21 63.15 16.73 3.99
N CYS A 22 63.30 15.74 4.87
CA CYS A 22 62.30 14.71 5.12
C CYS A 22 60.98 15.30 5.62
N ALA A 23 61.03 16.21 6.60
CA ALA A 23 59.86 16.92 7.11
C ALA A 23 59.12 17.68 5.98
N ARG A 24 59.86 18.39 5.12
CA ARG A 24 59.28 19.10 3.98
C ARG A 24 58.60 18.16 2.97
N VAL A 25 59.19 17.01 2.71
CA VAL A 25 58.59 15.99 1.82
C VAL A 25 57.33 15.41 2.44
N ALA A 26 57.34 15.08 3.73
CA ALA A 26 56.18 14.60 4.47
C ALA A 26 55.03 15.63 4.46
N THR A 27 55.33 16.89 4.73
CA THR A 27 54.35 17.99 4.67
C THR A 27 53.72 18.12 3.28
N LYS A 28 54.52 18.01 2.20
CA LYS A 28 53.98 18.02 0.82
C LYS A 28 53.05 16.83 0.54
N ARG A 29 53.40 15.64 1.02
CA ARG A 29 52.56 14.43 0.88
C ARG A 29 51.24 14.56 1.64
N LEU A 30 51.29 15.07 2.87
CA LEU A 30 50.10 15.34 3.67
C LEU A 30 49.21 16.39 2.99
N GLN A 31 49.78 17.49 2.50
CA GLN A 31 49.03 18.50 1.74
C GLN A 31 48.34 17.90 0.51
N GLY A 32 49.02 17.01 -0.22
CA GLY A 32 48.43 16.30 -1.35
C GLY A 32 47.24 15.41 -0.94
N THR A 33 47.37 14.72 0.19
CA THR A 33 46.32 13.84 0.73
C THR A 33 45.13 14.64 1.23
N VAL A 34 45.37 15.72 1.98
CA VAL A 34 44.32 16.65 2.46
C VAL A 34 43.55 17.23 1.29
N ARG A 35 44.22 17.63 0.20
CA ARG A 35 43.54 18.12 -1.02
C ARG A 35 42.67 17.06 -1.68
N LYS A 36 43.12 15.79 -1.72
CA LYS A 36 42.32 14.70 -2.28
C LYS A 36 41.08 14.46 -1.45
N VAL A 37 41.23 14.37 -0.12
CA VAL A 37 40.11 14.19 0.81
C VAL A 37 39.13 15.35 0.69
N ALA A 38 39.61 16.60 0.67
CA ALA A 38 38.76 17.77 0.51
C ALA A 38 37.92 17.71 -0.78
N LYS A 39 38.53 17.32 -1.92
CA LYS A 39 37.79 17.12 -3.18
C LYS A 39 36.73 16.02 -3.05
N SER A 40 37.09 14.87 -2.50
CA SER A 40 36.13 13.78 -2.30
C SER A 40 34.98 14.18 -1.37
N CYS A 41 35.24 14.97 -0.32
CA CYS A 41 34.19 15.52 0.54
C CYS A 41 33.24 16.41 -0.25
N THR A 42 33.75 17.34 -1.09
CA THR A 42 32.88 18.19 -1.92
C THR A 42 32.05 17.40 -2.94
N GLU A 43 32.62 16.33 -3.51
CA GLU A 43 31.88 15.43 -4.42
C GLU A 43 30.79 14.65 -3.70
N ILE A 44 31.03 14.24 -2.44
CA ILE A 44 30.01 13.58 -1.61
C ILE A 44 28.92 14.57 -1.22
N GLU A 45 29.27 15.79 -0.81
CA GLU A 45 28.30 16.84 -0.44
C GLU A 45 27.35 17.16 -1.60
N THR A 46 27.88 17.33 -2.81
CA THR A 46 27.05 17.57 -4.00
C THR A 46 26.13 16.40 -4.33
N LYS A 47 26.60 15.15 -4.19
CA LYS A 47 25.75 13.97 -4.36
C LYS A 47 24.66 13.87 -3.30
N LEU A 48 24.98 14.15 -2.04
CA LEU A 48 24.01 14.17 -0.95
C LEU A 48 22.92 15.22 -1.21
N CYS A 49 23.31 16.43 -1.62
CA CYS A 49 22.35 17.48 -1.97
C CYS A 49 21.39 17.04 -3.08
N SER A 50 21.91 16.42 -4.15
CA SER A 50 21.08 15.89 -5.24
C SER A 50 20.16 14.74 -4.77
N MET A 51 20.64 13.87 -3.88
CA MET A 51 19.82 12.80 -3.31
C MET A 51 18.71 13.34 -2.42
N ASP A 52 18.97 14.38 -1.61
CA ASP A 52 17.97 15.03 -0.77
C ASP A 52 16.86 15.66 -1.61
N GLU A 53 17.20 16.34 -2.71
CA GLU A 53 16.22 16.88 -3.66
C GLU A 53 15.33 15.78 -4.25
N MET A 54 15.93 14.65 -4.64
CA MET A 54 15.18 13.49 -5.16
C MET A 54 14.26 12.87 -4.10
N ILE A 55 14.72 12.76 -2.85
CA ILE A 55 13.92 12.23 -1.74
C ILE A 55 12.70 13.12 -1.52
N VAL A 56 12.87 14.45 -1.52
CA VAL A 56 11.76 15.39 -1.37
C VAL A 56 10.76 15.24 -2.52
N ALA A 57 11.22 15.14 -3.76
CA ALA A 57 10.34 14.94 -4.92
C ALA A 57 9.53 13.63 -4.81
N VAL A 58 10.20 12.52 -4.48
CA VAL A 58 9.54 11.21 -4.30
C VAL A 58 8.54 11.25 -3.15
N GLN A 59 8.84 11.96 -2.07
CA GLN A 59 7.93 12.09 -0.93
C GLN A 59 6.64 12.81 -1.34
N VAL A 60 6.74 13.89 -2.13
CA VAL A 60 5.59 14.61 -2.68
C VAL A 60 4.73 13.69 -3.55
N ASP A 61 5.35 12.89 -4.43
CA ASP A 61 4.63 11.95 -5.29
C ASP A 61 3.91 10.85 -4.49
N VAL A 62 4.57 10.33 -3.44
CA VAL A 62 3.97 9.31 -2.55
C VAL A 62 2.74 9.87 -1.83
N ASP A 63 2.81 11.10 -1.33
CA ASP A 63 1.69 11.71 -0.62
C ASP A 63 0.51 12.00 -1.57
N ALA A 64 0.79 12.45 -2.80
CA ALA A 64 -0.25 12.61 -3.83
C ALA A 64 -0.92 11.28 -4.21
N LEU A 65 -0.14 10.21 -4.37
CA LEU A 65 -0.68 8.87 -4.66
C LEU A 65 -1.52 8.31 -3.51
N ARG A 66 -1.11 8.56 -2.26
CA ARG A 66 -1.89 8.19 -1.08
C ARG A 66 -3.25 8.88 -1.05
N GLU A 67 -3.28 10.18 -1.33
CA GLU A 67 -4.54 10.92 -1.40
C GLU A 67 -5.46 10.37 -2.50
N GLN A 68 -4.91 10.08 -3.68
CA GLN A 68 -5.67 9.45 -4.77
C GLN A 68 -6.25 8.09 -4.38
N CYS A 69 -5.49 7.25 -3.67
CA CYS A 69 -5.97 5.94 -3.21
C CYS A 69 -7.15 6.09 -2.23
N VAL A 70 -7.05 7.03 -1.28
CA VAL A 70 -8.14 7.30 -0.32
C VAL A 70 -9.40 7.79 -1.05
N MET A 71 -9.25 8.67 -2.03
CA MET A 71 -10.36 9.16 -2.83
C MET A 71 -11.03 8.04 -3.65
N GLN A 72 -10.23 7.18 -4.27
CA GLN A 72 -10.74 6.04 -5.04
C GLN A 72 -11.45 5.02 -4.16
N ASP A 73 -10.92 4.73 -2.96
CA ASP A 73 -11.57 3.85 -1.99
C ASP A 73 -12.92 4.41 -1.53
N GLY A 74 -12.98 5.72 -1.26
CA GLY A 74 -14.24 6.42 -0.97
C GLY A 74 -15.26 6.33 -2.11
N GLN A 75 -14.81 6.45 -3.35
CA GLN A 75 -15.69 6.31 -4.53
C GLN A 75 -16.18 4.87 -4.71
N LEU A 76 -15.30 3.88 -4.53
CA LEU A 76 -15.66 2.47 -4.64
C LEU A 76 -16.69 2.09 -3.58
N THR A 77 -16.49 2.52 -2.34
CA THR A 77 -17.44 2.25 -1.26
C THR A 77 -18.80 2.90 -1.54
N ASP A 78 -18.86 4.16 -1.98
CA ASP A 78 -20.11 4.82 -2.36
C ASP A 78 -20.84 4.11 -3.51
N ILE A 79 -20.11 3.67 -4.54
CA ILE A 79 -20.69 2.89 -5.65
C ILE A 79 -21.22 1.55 -5.16
N MET A 80 -20.50 0.86 -4.26
CA MET A 80 -20.95 -0.39 -3.67
C MET A 80 -22.27 -0.22 -2.90
N TRP A 81 -22.39 0.83 -2.07
CA TRP A 81 -23.62 1.12 -1.35
C TRP A 81 -24.79 1.40 -2.30
N LYS A 82 -24.56 2.18 -3.36
CA LYS A 82 -25.57 2.44 -4.39
C LYS A 82 -26.00 1.16 -5.10
N LEU A 83 -25.06 0.29 -5.46
CA LEU A 83 -25.36 -1.00 -6.09
C LEU A 83 -26.21 -1.90 -5.19
N GLU A 84 -25.86 -1.99 -3.90
CA GLU A 84 -26.65 -2.76 -2.92
C GLU A 84 -28.07 -2.20 -2.80
N ASP A 85 -28.22 -0.87 -2.73
CA ASP A 85 -29.52 -0.22 -2.68
C ASP A 85 -30.34 -0.49 -3.94
N TYR A 86 -29.74 -0.39 -5.14
CA TYR A 86 -30.41 -0.70 -6.39
C TYR A 86 -30.83 -2.17 -6.47
N GLU A 87 -29.95 -3.10 -6.08
CA GLU A 87 -30.27 -4.52 -6.07
C GLU A 87 -31.42 -4.82 -5.10
N ASN A 88 -31.41 -4.19 -3.92
CA ASN A 88 -32.48 -4.29 -2.95
C ASN A 88 -33.79 -3.73 -3.51
N GLN A 89 -33.78 -2.57 -4.17
CA GLN A 89 -34.97 -2.00 -4.81
C GLN A 89 -35.55 -2.93 -5.88
N GLN A 90 -34.69 -3.55 -6.71
CA GLN A 90 -35.13 -4.50 -7.73
C GLN A 90 -35.71 -5.78 -7.13
N ARG A 91 -35.19 -6.24 -5.98
CA ARG A 91 -35.67 -7.46 -5.29
C ARG A 91 -36.92 -7.26 -4.45
N ARG A 92 -37.28 -6.02 -4.06
CA ARG A 92 -38.44 -5.74 -3.18
C ARG A 92 -39.76 -6.31 -3.72
N ASN A 93 -39.92 -6.34 -5.04
CA ASN A 93 -41.13 -6.86 -5.67
C ASN A 93 -41.02 -8.33 -6.10
N ASN A 94 -39.88 -8.98 -5.83
CA ASN A 94 -39.66 -10.37 -6.21
C ASN A 94 -40.13 -11.29 -5.09
N LEU A 95 -41.06 -12.19 -5.41
CA LEU A 95 -41.47 -13.27 -4.52
C LEU A 95 -40.54 -14.47 -4.75
N ARG A 96 -39.96 -15.00 -3.67
CA ARG A 96 -39.21 -16.26 -3.70
C ARG A 96 -40.06 -17.36 -3.08
N PHE A 97 -40.27 -18.43 -3.84
CA PHE A 97 -40.97 -19.62 -3.38
C PHE A 97 -39.93 -20.72 -3.10
N LEU A 98 -39.92 -21.22 -1.86
CA LEU A 98 -39.00 -22.27 -1.40
C LEU A 98 -39.81 -23.51 -1.01
N GLY A 99 -39.26 -24.70 -1.26
CA GLY A 99 -39.90 -25.98 -0.92
C GLY A 99 -41.05 -26.38 -1.86
N ILE A 100 -41.02 -25.92 -3.11
CA ILE A 100 -41.88 -26.45 -4.17
C ILE A 100 -41.10 -27.57 -4.87
N ASP A 101 -41.68 -28.78 -4.93
CA ASP A 101 -41.05 -29.89 -5.63
C ASP A 101 -40.99 -29.63 -7.15
N GLU A 102 -39.86 -29.98 -7.76
CA GLU A 102 -39.62 -29.78 -9.19
C GLU A 102 -40.59 -30.62 -10.05
N GLY A 103 -41.10 -30.04 -11.15
CA GLY A 103 -41.97 -30.73 -12.11
C GLY A 103 -43.47 -30.72 -11.81
N LEU A 104 -43.90 -30.15 -10.67
CA LEU A 104 -45.33 -29.97 -10.34
C LEU A 104 -46.05 -28.91 -11.20
N GLU A 105 -45.27 -28.09 -11.90
CA GLU A 105 -45.73 -26.93 -12.65
C GLU A 105 -46.50 -27.30 -13.93
N GLY A 106 -46.26 -28.51 -14.46
CA GLY A 106 -46.83 -28.95 -15.73
C GLY A 106 -46.37 -28.10 -16.92
N SER A 107 -47.26 -27.85 -17.89
CA SER A 107 -46.94 -27.07 -19.10
C SER A 107 -47.09 -25.55 -18.94
N ASP A 108 -47.74 -25.06 -17.86
CA ASP A 108 -47.99 -23.62 -17.66
C ASP A 108 -47.80 -23.20 -16.18
N ILE A 109 -46.63 -22.60 -15.93
CA ILE A 109 -46.22 -22.07 -14.64
C ILE A 109 -47.19 -21.00 -14.12
N ARG A 110 -47.83 -20.19 -14.99
CA ARG A 110 -48.72 -19.11 -14.55
C ARG A 110 -50.01 -19.68 -13.96
N ALA A 111 -50.60 -20.65 -14.64
CA ALA A 111 -51.79 -21.34 -14.16
C ALA A 111 -51.53 -22.05 -12.83
N TYR A 112 -50.36 -22.68 -12.70
CA TYR A 112 -49.90 -23.30 -11.45
C TYR A 112 -49.76 -22.28 -10.32
N MET A 113 -49.07 -21.16 -10.55
CA MET A 113 -48.88 -20.09 -9.56
C MET A 113 -50.21 -19.46 -9.11
N ILE A 114 -51.16 -19.24 -10.02
CA ILE A 114 -52.50 -18.73 -9.67
C ILE A 114 -53.24 -19.72 -8.75
N LYS A 115 -53.17 -21.02 -9.04
CA LYS A 115 -53.78 -22.07 -8.21
C LYS A 115 -53.14 -22.12 -6.82
N LEU A 116 -51.80 -22.04 -6.76
CA LEU A 116 -51.02 -22.04 -5.53
C LEU A 116 -51.36 -20.82 -4.65
N LEU A 117 -51.38 -19.61 -5.22
CA LEU A 117 -51.73 -18.38 -4.52
C LEU A 117 -53.18 -18.38 -4.01
N ARG A 118 -54.14 -18.90 -4.79
CA ARG A 118 -55.54 -19.06 -4.36
C ARG A 118 -55.73 -20.09 -3.24
N GLY A 119 -54.84 -21.08 -3.15
CA GLY A 119 -54.80 -22.04 -2.05
C GLY A 119 -54.26 -21.39 -0.77
N LEU A 120 -53.14 -20.67 -0.89
CA LEU A 120 -52.50 -19.95 0.21
C LEU A 120 -53.43 -18.87 0.81
N SER A 121 -54.08 -18.05 -0.02
CA SER A 121 -54.94 -16.97 0.46
C SER A 121 -56.14 -17.49 1.28
N ARG A 122 -56.72 -18.63 0.88
CA ARG A 122 -57.80 -19.28 1.63
C ARG A 122 -57.32 -19.84 2.98
N ASN A 123 -56.15 -20.47 3.03
CA ASN A 123 -55.61 -21.03 4.27
C ASN A 123 -55.15 -19.95 5.25
N TRP A 124 -54.63 -18.82 4.75
CA TRP A 124 -54.21 -17.69 5.59
C TRP A 124 -55.40 -17.00 6.26
N LEU A 125 -56.52 -16.84 5.53
CA LEU A 125 -57.76 -16.25 6.05
C LEU A 125 -58.55 -17.17 7.00
N THR A 126 -58.35 -18.48 6.93
CA THR A 126 -59.11 -19.48 7.71
C THR A 126 -58.33 -20.07 8.88
N GLY A 127 -57.09 -19.61 9.12
CA GLY A 127 -56.25 -19.98 10.29
C GLY A 127 -55.91 -21.48 10.40
N THR A 128 -56.21 -22.28 9.38
CA THR A 128 -56.12 -23.74 9.41
C THR A 128 -55.21 -24.23 8.29
N GLY A 129 -53.90 -24.28 8.54
CA GLY A 129 -52.95 -24.68 7.52
C GLY A 129 -51.73 -25.42 8.07
N LYS A 130 -51.73 -26.75 7.96
CA LYS A 130 -50.59 -27.65 8.23
C LYS A 130 -49.50 -27.64 7.13
N THR A 131 -49.54 -26.69 6.20
CA THR A 131 -48.57 -26.57 5.12
C THR A 131 -47.56 -25.46 5.43
N ARG A 132 -46.35 -25.86 5.84
CA ARG A 132 -45.21 -24.97 6.02
C ARG A 132 -44.68 -24.54 4.64
N PHE A 133 -45.27 -23.53 4.04
CA PHE A 133 -44.65 -22.80 2.93
C PHE A 133 -44.16 -21.45 3.44
N SER A 134 -42.87 -21.21 3.30
CA SER A 134 -42.23 -19.95 3.68
C SER A 134 -42.22 -19.05 2.45
N VAL A 135 -43.17 -18.13 2.34
CA VAL A 135 -43.11 -17.05 1.34
C VAL A 135 -42.30 -15.92 1.94
N PHE A 136 -41.06 -15.77 1.48
CA PHE A 136 -40.23 -14.65 1.89
C PHE A 136 -40.54 -13.45 1.00
N ILE A 137 -41.21 -12.47 1.58
CA ILE A 137 -41.29 -11.10 1.04
C ILE A 137 -40.02 -10.42 1.53
N GLY A 138 -39.18 -9.97 0.59
CA GLY A 138 -37.78 -9.64 0.83
C GLY A 138 -37.52 -8.77 2.06
N PHE A 139 -37.05 -9.40 3.14
CA PHE A 139 -36.20 -8.81 4.17
C PHE A 139 -35.16 -9.87 4.58
N ARG A 140 -33.89 -9.53 4.31
CA ARG A 140 -32.61 -10.19 4.67
C ARG A 140 -32.65 -11.68 5.10
N GLN A 141 -31.97 -12.52 4.32
CA GLN A 141 -31.15 -13.60 4.89
C GLN A 141 -29.69 -13.24 4.57
N PHE A 142 -28.95 -12.81 5.59
CA PHE A 142 -27.53 -12.56 5.51
C PHE A 142 -26.81 -13.89 5.77
N ASP A 143 -26.43 -14.59 4.71
CA ASP A 143 -25.46 -15.69 4.80
C ASP A 143 -24.09 -15.13 4.39
N TRP A 144 -23.31 -14.69 5.38
CA TRP A 144 -21.88 -14.54 5.19
C TRP A 144 -21.26 -15.94 5.16
N ASN A 145 -21.21 -16.55 3.97
CA ASN A 145 -20.28 -17.65 3.73
C ASN A 145 -18.92 -17.03 3.38
N PHE A 146 -18.14 -16.71 4.42
CA PHE A 146 -16.69 -16.69 4.28
C PHE A 146 -16.23 -18.13 4.14
N TRP A 147 -15.57 -18.44 3.02
CA TRP A 147 -14.61 -19.54 2.96
C TRP A 147 -13.34 -19.13 3.69
#